data_AF-A0A9D9DVG1-F1
#
_entry.id   AF-A0A9D9DVG1-F1
#
_cell.length_a   1.000
_cell.length_b   1.000
_cell.length_c   1.000
_cell.angle_alpha   90.00
_cell.angle_beta   90.00
_cell.angle_gamma   90.00
#
_symmetry.space_group_name_H-M   'P 1'
#
loop_
_entity.id
_entity.type
_entity.pdbx_description
1 polymer ?
#
loop_
_entity_poly.entity_id
_entity_poly.type
_entity_poly.pdbx_seq_one_letter_code
_entity_poly.pdbx_strand_id
1 'polypeptide(L)'
;MLEDAQGVTVHVDDVSETDPSLNGKLIHATAFTATKDSLIDAAFGIGAVAIKLERRVEYYQWVENAETETKDKIGGSQEQTTTYTYNKEWVGKPVKSAEFKDPAYQNSNFTVMNFEDKSYVADNVTFGAYRLPKNLINTISDEIPMELNFSQEQLKQWNSDVRAVIEGMVMPRPDSLAQSSDIEYVHVNNNVLYFGKSPRGRKLNCVKAGFAR
;
A
#
# COMPACT_ATOMS: atom_id res chain seq x y z
N MET A 1 -5.94 -31.96 -15.58
CA MET A 1 -5.07 -30.86 -16.07
C MET A 1 -3.74 -30.76 -15.34
N LEU A 2 -3.67 -30.69 -14.00
CA LEU A 2 -2.38 -30.74 -13.27
C LEU A 2 -1.77 -32.16 -13.25
N GLU A 3 -2.58 -33.21 -13.10
CA GLU A 3 -2.11 -34.61 -13.10
C GLU A 3 -1.67 -35.08 -14.51
N ASP A 4 -2.31 -34.61 -15.58
CA ASP A 4 -1.97 -35.01 -16.96
C ASP A 4 -0.65 -34.41 -17.47
N ALA A 5 -0.17 -33.32 -16.86
CA ALA A 5 1.07 -32.63 -17.25
C ALA A 5 2.34 -33.24 -16.63
N GLN A 6 2.19 -34.04 -15.56
CA GLN A 6 3.31 -34.58 -14.80
C GLN A 6 4.12 -35.61 -15.61
N GLY A 7 3.49 -36.32 -16.56
CA GLY A 7 4.15 -37.32 -17.41
C GLY A 7 4.93 -36.75 -18.61
N VAL A 8 4.80 -35.46 -18.93
CA VAL A 8 5.35 -34.82 -20.14
C VAL A 8 6.39 -33.74 -19.82
N THR A 9 6.60 -33.45 -18.53
CA THR A 9 7.51 -32.38 -18.08
C THR A 9 8.96 -32.88 -18.04
N VAL A 10 9.89 -32.12 -18.61
CA VAL A 10 11.33 -32.39 -18.53
C VAL A 10 11.93 -31.59 -17.38
N HIS A 11 12.56 -32.27 -16.42
CA HIS A 11 13.34 -31.57 -15.40
C HIS A 11 14.65 -31.06 -16.02
N VAL A 12 15.00 -29.82 -15.71
CA VAL A 12 16.23 -29.16 -16.19
C VAL A 12 17.02 -28.69 -14.97
N ASP A 13 18.20 -29.28 -14.78
CA ASP A 13 19.08 -28.99 -13.64
C ASP A 13 19.82 -27.64 -13.79
N ASP A 14 20.18 -27.27 -15.03
CA ASP A 14 20.89 -26.03 -15.34
C ASP A 14 20.20 -25.25 -16.47
N VAL A 15 19.91 -23.99 -16.17
CA VAL A 15 19.27 -23.04 -17.09
C VAL A 15 20.21 -21.90 -17.48
N SER A 16 21.50 -21.99 -17.14
CA SER A 16 22.52 -20.99 -17.43
C SER A 16 22.77 -20.79 -18.93
N GLU A 17 22.44 -21.82 -19.73
CA GLU A 17 22.51 -21.81 -21.19
C GLU A 17 21.20 -22.32 -21.81
N THR A 18 20.96 -21.97 -23.08
CA THR A 18 19.81 -22.48 -23.83
C THR A 18 20.13 -23.83 -24.46
N ASP A 19 19.26 -24.83 -24.28
CA ASP A 19 19.35 -26.11 -25.00
C ASP A 19 18.26 -26.21 -26.10
N PRO A 20 18.64 -26.18 -27.40
CA PRO A 20 17.69 -26.32 -28.50
C PRO A 20 16.86 -27.62 -28.46
N SER A 21 17.34 -28.66 -27.77
CA SER A 21 16.62 -29.93 -27.60
C SER A 21 15.35 -29.81 -26.74
N LEU A 22 15.21 -28.71 -25.98
CA LEU A 22 14.07 -28.41 -25.11
C LEU A 22 12.96 -27.62 -25.81
N ASN A 23 13.18 -27.16 -27.04
CA ASN A 23 12.19 -26.35 -27.77
C ASN A 23 10.84 -27.08 -27.90
N GLY A 24 9.77 -26.40 -27.50
CA GLY A 24 8.40 -26.94 -27.53
C GLY A 24 8.06 -27.92 -26.41
N LYS A 25 9.00 -28.22 -25.50
CA LYS A 25 8.75 -29.07 -24.34
C LYS A 25 8.31 -28.24 -23.13
N LEU A 26 7.48 -28.84 -22.28
CA LEU A 26 7.20 -28.32 -20.94
C LEU A 26 8.39 -28.66 -20.05
N ILE A 27 8.97 -27.66 -19.38
CA ILE A 27 10.12 -27.87 -18.49
C ILE A 27 9.79 -27.47 -17.05
N HIS A 28 10.48 -28.09 -16.10
CA HIS A 28 10.49 -27.69 -14.69
C HIS A 28 11.93 -27.50 -14.22
N ALA A 29 12.25 -26.31 -13.71
CA ALA A 29 13.59 -25.93 -13.30
C ALA A 29 13.54 -24.98 -12.10
N THR A 30 14.65 -24.90 -11.37
CA THR A 30 14.83 -23.98 -10.24
C THR A 30 16.09 -23.17 -10.45
N ALA A 31 15.97 -21.85 -10.41
CA ALA A 31 17.09 -20.92 -10.47
C ALA A 31 16.68 -19.55 -9.93
N PHE A 32 17.67 -18.67 -9.70
CA PHE A 32 17.41 -17.29 -9.32
C PHE A 32 16.96 -16.47 -10.53
N THR A 33 15.94 -15.64 -10.30
CA THR A 33 15.59 -14.58 -11.22
C THR A 33 16.46 -13.35 -10.96
N ALA A 34 16.85 -12.65 -12.03
CA ALA A 34 17.67 -11.45 -11.94
C ALA A 34 17.17 -10.36 -12.90
N THR A 35 17.48 -9.11 -12.58
CA THR A 35 17.29 -7.97 -13.47
C THR A 35 18.37 -6.94 -13.24
N LYS A 36 18.60 -6.08 -14.23
CA LYS A 36 19.43 -4.88 -14.13
C LYS A 36 18.59 -3.60 -14.21
N ASP A 37 17.28 -3.74 -14.37
CA ASP A 37 16.37 -2.60 -14.46
C ASP A 37 16.29 -1.89 -13.12
N SER A 38 16.30 -0.55 -13.15
CA SER A 38 16.11 0.30 -11.97
C SER A 38 14.69 0.84 -11.96
N LEU A 39 13.94 0.52 -10.91
CA LEU A 39 12.56 0.97 -10.71
C LEU A 39 12.55 2.17 -9.77
N ILE A 40 11.69 3.16 -10.05
CA ILE A 40 11.66 4.43 -9.31
C ILE A 40 10.22 4.81 -8.97
N ASP A 41 9.94 5.03 -7.69
CA ASP A 41 8.78 5.80 -7.23
C ASP A 41 9.15 7.28 -7.12
N ALA A 42 8.81 8.03 -8.16
CA ALA A 42 9.14 9.45 -8.27
C ALA A 42 8.42 10.33 -7.24
N ALA A 43 7.28 9.88 -6.67
CA ALA A 43 6.56 10.68 -5.67
C ALA A 43 7.32 10.75 -4.34
N PHE A 44 8.15 9.74 -4.06
CA PHE A 44 8.96 9.66 -2.85
C PHE A 44 10.47 9.73 -3.10
N GLY A 45 10.90 9.68 -4.37
CA GLY A 45 12.31 9.66 -4.74
C GLY A 45 13.01 8.35 -4.35
N ILE A 46 12.25 7.25 -4.26
CA ILE A 46 12.77 5.92 -3.88
C ILE A 46 13.02 5.12 -5.15
N GLY A 47 14.13 4.39 -5.20
CA GLY A 47 14.38 3.46 -6.29
C GLY A 47 15.26 2.28 -5.88
N ALA A 48 15.18 1.21 -6.67
CA ALA A 48 15.97 0.00 -6.49
C ALA A 48 16.17 -0.73 -7.81
N VAL A 49 17.28 -1.47 -7.92
CA VAL A 49 17.39 -2.54 -8.92
C VAL A 49 16.60 -3.73 -8.38
N ALA A 50 15.44 -3.98 -8.98
CA ALA A 50 14.48 -4.96 -8.49
C ALA A 50 13.52 -5.42 -9.58
N ILE A 51 12.94 -6.61 -9.39
CA ILE A 51 11.94 -7.17 -10.30
C ILE A 51 10.60 -6.44 -10.12
N LYS A 52 10.24 -6.11 -8.89
CA LYS A 52 9.10 -5.29 -8.53
C LYS A 52 9.50 -4.20 -7.54
N LEU A 53 8.74 -3.11 -7.51
CA LEU A 53 8.80 -2.10 -6.46
C LEU A 53 7.36 -1.74 -6.14
N GLU A 54 6.97 -1.87 -4.87
CA GLU A 54 5.60 -1.65 -4.43
C GLU A 54 5.54 -0.59 -3.34
N ARG A 55 4.58 0.32 -3.49
CA ARG A 55 4.18 1.30 -2.49
C ARG A 55 2.76 0.99 -2.05
N ARG A 56 2.58 0.65 -0.77
CA ARG A 56 1.28 0.42 -0.13
C ARG A 56 0.95 1.60 0.79
N VAL A 57 -0.18 2.25 0.58
CA VAL A 57 -0.62 3.43 1.33
C VAL A 57 -1.86 3.08 2.14
N GLU A 58 -1.85 3.48 3.41
CA GLU A 58 -3.02 3.30 4.27
C GLU A 58 -3.30 4.60 5.04
N TYR A 59 -4.57 4.83 5.33
CA TYR A 59 -5.11 5.97 6.04
C TYR A 59 -5.78 5.50 7.33
N TYR A 60 -5.42 6.06 8.48
CA TYR A 60 -6.04 5.68 9.75
C TYR A 60 -7.26 6.57 10.03
N GLN A 61 -8.45 6.10 9.67
CA GLN A 61 -9.66 6.91 9.58
C GLN A 61 -10.86 6.21 10.24
N TRP A 62 -11.88 6.98 10.61
CA TRP A 62 -13.17 6.40 10.96
C TRP A 62 -13.77 5.70 9.73
N VAL A 63 -14.36 4.53 9.95
CA VAL A 63 -15.12 3.75 8.97
C VAL A 63 -16.51 3.54 9.54
N GLU A 64 -17.54 3.78 8.72
CA GLU A 64 -18.93 3.47 9.04
C GLU A 64 -19.26 2.05 8.53
N ASN A 65 -19.79 1.22 9.41
CA ASN A 65 -20.30 -0.10 9.09
C ASN A 65 -21.82 -0.11 9.32
N ALA A 66 -22.56 -0.71 8.39
CA ALA A 66 -24.01 -0.79 8.43
C ALA A 66 -24.48 -2.24 8.44
N GLU A 67 -25.31 -2.60 9.42
CA GLU A 67 -25.94 -3.91 9.53
C GLU A 67 -27.46 -3.75 9.48
N THR A 68 -28.14 -4.51 8.62
CA THR A 68 -29.60 -4.41 8.44
C THR A 68 -30.26 -5.72 8.83
N GLU A 69 -31.14 -5.64 9.82
CA GLU A 69 -32.00 -6.76 10.22
C GLU A 69 -33.40 -6.56 9.64
N THR A 70 -33.96 -7.64 9.07
CA THR A 70 -35.35 -7.67 8.59
C THR A 70 -36.17 -8.56 9.50
N LYS A 71 -37.30 -8.04 9.99
CA LYS A 71 -38.24 -8.80 10.83
C LYS A 71 -39.62 -8.80 10.20
N ASP A 72 -40.17 -10.00 9.98
CA ASP A 72 -41.54 -10.14 9.50
C ASP A 72 -42.53 -9.78 10.61
N LYS A 73 -43.52 -8.95 10.28
CA LYS A 73 -44.64 -8.64 11.17
C LYS A 73 -45.80 -9.58 10.88
N ILE A 74 -46.60 -9.85 11.92
CA ILE A 74 -47.87 -10.56 11.77
C ILE A 74 -48.77 -9.74 10.83
N GLY A 75 -49.10 -10.29 9.66
CA GLY A 75 -49.84 -9.60 8.59
C GLY A 75 -49.10 -9.49 7.25
N GLY A 76 -47.87 -10.01 7.13
CA GLY A 76 -47.15 -10.11 5.85
C GLY A 76 -46.32 -8.88 5.46
N SER A 77 -46.26 -7.85 6.31
CA SER A 77 -45.36 -6.70 6.14
C SER A 77 -44.01 -6.94 6.80
N GLN A 78 -42.93 -6.38 6.25
CA GLN A 78 -41.58 -6.49 6.80
C GLN A 78 -41.13 -5.18 7.47
N GLU A 79 -40.41 -5.29 8.59
CA GLU A 79 -39.70 -4.19 9.24
C GLU A 79 -38.21 -4.31 8.95
N GLN A 80 -37.56 -3.22 8.54
CA GLN A 80 -36.11 -3.18 8.40
C GLN A 80 -35.53 -2.21 9.43
N THR A 81 -34.55 -2.69 10.18
CA THR A 81 -33.79 -1.90 11.14
C THR A 81 -32.33 -1.91 10.71
N THR A 82 -31.77 -0.74 10.40
CA THR A 82 -30.34 -0.60 10.09
C THR A 82 -29.60 0.00 11.28
N THR A 83 -28.59 -0.71 11.77
CA THR A 83 -27.69 -0.26 12.84
C THR A 83 -26.37 0.17 12.23
N TYR A 84 -25.93 1.38 12.55
CA TYR A 84 -24.64 1.92 12.11
C TYR A 84 -23.63 1.88 13.25
N THR A 85 -22.42 1.40 12.98
CA THR A 85 -21.29 1.39 13.92
C THR A 85 -20.09 2.09 13.30
N TYR A 86 -19.24 2.67 14.15
CA TYR A 86 -18.09 3.45 13.70
C TYR A 86 -16.84 2.99 14.44
N ASN A 87 -15.79 2.71 13.69
CA ASN A 87 -14.51 2.29 14.25
C ASN A 87 -13.35 2.84 13.42
N LYS A 88 -12.19 3.01 14.05
CA LYS A 88 -11.00 3.55 13.38
C LYS A 88 -10.16 2.41 12.82
N GLU A 89 -9.89 2.46 11.54
CA GLU A 89 -9.15 1.42 10.83
C GLU A 89 -8.10 2.02 9.91
N TRP A 90 -7.11 1.20 9.56
CA TRP A 90 -6.26 1.47 8.41
C TRP A 90 -7.01 1.04 7.15
N VAL A 91 -7.25 1.99 6.24
CA VAL A 91 -7.94 1.76 4.98
C VAL A 91 -7.04 2.17 3.81
N GLY A 92 -7.09 1.43 2.69
CA GLY A 92 -6.24 1.73 1.52
C GLY A 92 -6.64 2.98 0.74
N LYS A 93 -7.79 3.58 1.05
CA LYS A 93 -8.31 4.80 0.40
C LYS A 93 -8.99 5.71 1.41
N PRO A 94 -8.96 7.04 1.22
CA PRO A 94 -9.65 7.98 2.10
C PRO A 94 -11.16 7.73 2.18
N VAL A 95 -11.70 7.71 3.40
CA VAL A 95 -13.13 7.51 3.68
C VAL A 95 -13.85 8.85 3.78
N LYS A 96 -14.91 9.00 2.99
CA LYS A 96 -15.74 10.20 2.93
C LYS A 96 -16.67 10.33 4.16
N SER A 97 -16.10 10.73 5.28
CA SER A 97 -16.86 10.90 6.53
C SER A 97 -18.00 11.92 6.45
N ALA A 98 -17.99 12.84 5.47
CA ALA A 98 -19.09 13.78 5.25
C ALA A 98 -20.45 13.08 4.99
N GLU A 99 -20.43 11.84 4.50
CA GLU A 99 -21.61 11.06 4.14
C GLU A 99 -22.08 10.12 5.27
N PHE A 100 -21.39 10.11 6.42
CA PHE A 100 -21.76 9.29 7.57
C PHE A 100 -23.16 9.62 8.09
N LYS A 101 -23.86 8.61 8.59
CA LYS A 101 -25.24 8.71 9.06
C LYS A 101 -25.37 9.40 10.41
N ASP A 102 -24.39 9.22 11.28
CA ASP A 102 -24.34 9.89 12.57
C ASP A 102 -23.58 11.24 12.42
N PRO A 103 -24.26 12.37 12.62
CA PRO A 103 -23.65 13.70 12.55
C PRO A 103 -22.44 13.89 13.47
N ALA A 104 -22.33 13.12 14.58
CA ALA A 104 -21.19 13.19 15.49
C ALA A 104 -19.87 12.74 14.83
N TYR A 105 -19.95 11.91 13.78
CA TYR A 105 -18.79 11.41 13.05
C TYR A 105 -18.61 12.09 11.68
N GLN A 106 -19.55 12.92 11.25
CA GLN A 106 -19.45 13.62 9.97
C GLN A 106 -18.25 14.57 9.92
N ASN A 107 -17.56 14.61 8.78
CA ASN A 107 -16.37 15.45 8.55
C ASN A 107 -15.22 15.20 9.55
N SER A 108 -15.20 14.05 10.21
CA SER A 108 -14.14 13.68 11.15
C SER A 108 -12.85 13.20 10.46
N ASN A 109 -12.97 12.73 9.21
CA ASN A 109 -11.85 12.28 8.40
C ASN A 109 -11.35 13.38 7.48
N PHE A 110 -10.02 13.54 7.43
CA PHE A 110 -9.31 14.30 6.43
C PHE A 110 -7.97 13.61 6.12
N THR A 111 -7.27 14.06 5.07
CA THR A 111 -5.97 13.51 4.67
C THR A 111 -4.89 14.57 4.81
N VAL A 112 -3.84 14.28 5.57
CA VAL A 112 -2.66 15.18 5.65
C VAL A 112 -1.83 15.17 4.37
N MET A 113 -1.85 14.03 3.65
CA MET A 113 -1.24 13.83 2.34
C MET A 113 -2.13 12.88 1.55
N ASN A 114 -2.18 13.01 0.22
CA ASN A 114 -2.95 12.11 -0.64
C ASN A 114 -2.01 11.32 -1.56
N PHE A 115 -1.96 10.02 -1.35
CA PHE A 115 -1.12 9.08 -2.07
C PHE A 115 -1.92 7.80 -2.39
N GLU A 116 -1.62 7.18 -3.52
CA GLU A 116 -2.30 5.95 -3.96
C GLU A 116 -1.33 4.78 -3.99
N ASP A 117 -1.80 3.55 -3.78
CA ASP A 117 -0.99 2.36 -4.02
C ASP A 117 -0.36 2.38 -5.41
N LYS A 118 0.87 1.88 -5.52
CA LYS A 118 1.56 1.81 -6.81
C LYS A 118 2.51 0.64 -6.87
N SER A 119 2.55 -0.01 -8.04
CA SER A 119 3.45 -1.12 -8.34
C SER A 119 4.19 -0.81 -9.63
N TYR A 120 5.49 -1.06 -9.62
CA TYR A 120 6.39 -0.94 -10.76
C TYR A 120 7.00 -2.31 -11.01
N VAL A 121 7.19 -2.67 -12.28
CA VAL A 121 7.65 -4.00 -12.68
C VAL A 121 8.76 -3.85 -13.72
N ALA A 122 9.86 -4.60 -13.55
CA ALA A 122 10.95 -4.64 -14.51
C ALA A 122 10.52 -5.24 -15.85
N ASP A 123 11.05 -4.70 -16.94
CA ASP A 123 10.77 -5.21 -18.28
C ASP A 123 11.72 -6.36 -18.66
N ASN A 124 12.95 -6.35 -18.14
CA ASN A 124 14.02 -7.30 -18.44
C ASN A 124 14.33 -8.16 -17.21
N VAL A 125 13.59 -9.26 -17.04
CA VAL A 125 13.85 -10.25 -15.98
C VAL A 125 14.35 -11.53 -16.61
N THR A 126 15.46 -12.05 -16.11
CA THR A 126 16.07 -13.30 -16.57
C THR A 126 15.92 -14.40 -15.53
N PHE A 127 15.88 -15.63 -16.01
CA PHE A 127 15.94 -16.89 -15.26
C PHE A 127 16.99 -17.76 -15.96
N GLY A 128 18.23 -17.72 -15.46
CA GLY A 128 19.38 -18.20 -16.25
C GLY A 128 19.49 -17.46 -17.60
N ALA A 129 19.61 -18.20 -18.70
CA ALA A 129 19.65 -17.69 -20.07
C ALA A 129 18.27 -17.24 -20.61
N TYR A 130 17.18 -17.57 -19.91
CA TYR A 130 15.82 -17.30 -20.38
C TYR A 130 15.36 -15.91 -19.93
N ARG A 131 14.60 -15.22 -20.78
CA ARG A 131 13.86 -14.00 -20.41
C ARG A 131 12.44 -14.37 -20.02
N LEU A 132 12.01 -13.92 -18.84
CA LEU A 132 10.65 -14.17 -18.37
C LEU A 132 9.65 -13.24 -19.07
N PRO A 133 8.50 -13.76 -19.54
CA PRO A 133 7.40 -12.96 -20.02
C PRO A 133 6.65 -12.27 -18.85
N LYS A 134 5.98 -11.14 -19.14
CA LYS A 134 5.33 -10.30 -18.11
C LYS A 134 4.32 -11.04 -17.23
N ASN A 135 3.59 -12.01 -17.78
CA ASN A 135 2.64 -12.81 -17.02
C ASN A 135 3.33 -13.65 -15.93
N LEU A 136 4.52 -14.20 -16.18
CA LEU A 136 5.31 -14.92 -15.15
C LEU A 136 6.00 -13.96 -14.18
N ILE A 137 6.45 -12.80 -14.64
CA ILE A 137 6.99 -11.77 -13.74
C ILE A 137 5.92 -11.34 -12.72
N ASN A 138 4.67 -11.19 -13.17
CA ASN A 138 3.57 -10.78 -12.32
C ASN A 138 3.20 -11.81 -11.24
N THR A 139 3.54 -13.09 -11.40
CA THR A 139 3.30 -14.12 -10.38
C THR A 139 4.36 -14.16 -9.28
N ILE A 140 5.49 -13.48 -9.45
CA ILE A 140 6.51 -13.35 -8.39
C ILE A 140 5.93 -12.47 -7.28
N SER A 141 5.79 -13.02 -6.07
CA SER A 141 5.09 -12.37 -4.95
C SER A 141 5.94 -12.14 -3.70
N ASP A 142 7.19 -12.64 -3.70
CA ASP A 142 8.08 -12.40 -2.56
C ASP A 142 8.44 -10.92 -2.48
N GLU A 143 8.38 -10.38 -1.26
CA GLU A 143 8.62 -8.97 -0.98
C GLU A 143 9.75 -8.82 0.03
N ILE A 144 10.73 -7.98 -0.31
CA ILE A 144 11.81 -7.57 0.58
C ILE A 144 11.54 -6.11 1.00
N PRO A 145 11.41 -5.82 2.31
CA PRO A 145 11.27 -4.46 2.81
C PRO A 145 12.40 -3.54 2.31
N MET A 146 12.02 -2.36 1.83
CA MET A 146 12.98 -1.34 1.39
C MET A 146 13.62 -0.61 2.57
N GLU A 147 14.92 -0.40 2.53
CA GLU A 147 15.56 0.60 3.40
C GLU A 147 15.27 2.01 2.88
N LEU A 148 14.74 2.87 3.74
CA LEU A 148 14.34 4.23 3.39
C LEU A 148 15.38 5.23 3.88
N ASN A 149 16.02 5.92 2.93
CA ASN A 149 17.04 6.93 3.18
C ASN A 149 16.64 8.25 2.51
N PHE A 150 15.93 9.10 3.25
CA PHE A 150 15.52 10.43 2.78
C PHE A 150 16.50 11.52 3.22
N SER A 151 16.63 12.59 2.42
CA SER A 151 17.40 13.76 2.81
C SER A 151 16.71 14.55 3.93
N GLN A 152 17.49 15.27 4.73
CA GLN A 152 16.95 16.13 5.78
C GLN A 152 16.08 17.26 5.21
N GLU A 153 16.43 17.75 4.03
CA GLU A 153 15.68 18.76 3.28
C GLU A 153 14.30 18.23 2.89
N GLN A 154 14.22 17.01 2.35
CA GLN A 154 12.96 16.37 1.96
C GLN A 154 12.05 16.11 3.17
N LEU A 155 12.62 15.59 4.27
CA LEU A 155 11.86 15.36 5.50
C LEU A 155 11.34 16.67 6.11
N LYS A 156 12.13 17.75 6.08
CA LYS A 156 11.70 19.08 6.52
C LYS A 156 10.59 19.65 5.65
N GLN A 157 10.70 19.50 4.33
CA GLN A 157 9.67 19.96 3.41
C GLN A 157 8.33 19.25 3.68
N TRP A 158 8.32 17.92 3.75
CA TRP A 158 7.10 17.17 4.05
C TRP A 158 6.52 17.49 5.43
N ASN A 159 7.39 17.72 6.44
CA ASN A 159 6.94 18.18 7.75
C ASN A 159 6.22 19.54 7.67
N SER A 160 6.75 20.47 6.88
CA SER A 160 6.12 21.77 6.64
C SER A 160 4.77 21.62 5.94
N ASP A 161 4.71 20.77 4.91
CA ASP A 161 3.48 20.54 4.13
C ASP A 161 2.37 19.96 5.01
N VAL A 162 2.68 18.92 5.80
CA VAL A 162 1.72 18.29 6.73
C VAL A 162 1.28 19.28 7.81
N ARG A 163 2.20 20.09 8.33
CA ARG A 163 1.89 21.11 9.33
C ARG A 163 0.87 22.11 8.79
N ALA A 164 1.10 22.63 7.59
CA ALA A 164 0.19 23.60 6.96
C ALA A 164 -1.23 23.04 6.81
N VAL A 165 -1.37 21.76 6.42
CA VAL A 165 -2.68 21.08 6.34
C VAL A 165 -3.33 20.97 7.72
N ILE A 166 -2.58 20.53 8.74
CA ILE A 166 -3.12 20.36 10.10
C ILE A 166 -3.55 21.71 10.69
N GLU A 167 -2.74 22.76 10.53
CA GLU A 167 -3.04 24.11 11.01
C GLU A 167 -4.25 24.71 10.28
N GLY A 168 -4.42 24.42 8.99
CA GLY A 168 -5.62 24.83 8.24
C GLY A 168 -6.90 24.09 8.66
N MET A 169 -6.80 22.88 9.19
CA MET A 169 -7.95 22.06 9.64
C MET A 169 -8.36 22.33 11.09
N VAL A 170 -7.44 22.83 11.93
CA VAL A 170 -7.72 23.16 13.33
C VAL A 170 -8.09 24.65 13.41
N MET A 171 -9.32 24.97 13.83
CA MET A 171 -9.73 26.36 14.13
C MET A 171 -8.65 27.06 15.00
N PRO A 172 -8.23 28.29 14.69
CA PRO A 172 -7.17 28.96 15.43
C PRO A 172 -7.60 29.17 16.89
N ARG A 173 -6.92 28.50 17.83
CA ARG A 173 -7.02 28.85 19.26
C ARG A 173 -6.09 30.05 19.52
N PRO A 174 -6.60 31.16 20.08
CA PRO A 174 -5.81 32.38 20.31
C PRO A 174 -4.52 32.16 21.12
N ASP A 175 -4.51 31.15 22.01
CA ASP A 175 -3.47 31.02 23.05
C ASP A 175 -2.45 29.88 22.82
N SER A 176 -2.42 29.24 21.64
CA SER A 176 -1.54 28.07 21.39
C SER A 176 -0.31 28.33 20.51
N LEU A 177 -0.02 29.59 20.19
CA LEU A 177 1.08 29.98 19.30
C LEU A 177 2.50 29.81 19.88
N ALA A 178 2.63 29.38 21.13
CA ALA A 178 3.92 29.23 21.80
C ALA A 178 4.19 27.77 22.19
N GLN A 179 4.38 26.89 21.19
CA GLN A 179 5.15 25.62 21.27
C GLN A 179 5.13 24.74 19.98
N SER A 180 4.65 25.22 18.82
CA SER A 180 4.38 24.34 17.66
C SER A 180 5.57 24.06 16.72
N SER A 181 6.72 24.72 16.87
CA SER A 181 7.85 24.58 15.93
C SER A 181 8.50 23.19 15.95
N ASP A 182 8.41 22.48 17.07
CA ASP A 182 9.20 21.27 17.33
C ASP A 182 8.40 19.97 17.09
N ILE A 183 7.14 20.08 16.68
CA ILE A 183 6.33 18.91 16.35
C ILE A 183 6.76 18.39 14.98
N GLU A 184 7.37 17.22 14.98
CA GLU A 184 7.62 16.41 13.80
C GLU A 184 6.38 15.57 13.48
N TYR A 185 5.93 15.66 12.23
CA TYR A 185 4.78 14.93 11.68
C TYR A 185 5.20 13.83 10.71
N VAL A 186 6.46 13.80 10.28
CA VAL A 186 6.98 12.84 9.32
C VAL A 186 7.97 11.95 10.02
N HIS A 187 7.73 10.64 9.99
CA HIS A 187 8.58 9.68 10.69
C HIS A 187 8.89 8.49 9.79
N VAL A 188 10.15 8.08 9.75
CA VAL A 188 10.61 6.88 9.05
C VAL A 188 10.78 5.76 10.06
N ASN A 189 10.20 4.59 9.79
CA ASN A 189 10.40 3.39 10.60
C ASN A 189 10.52 2.19 9.66
N ASN A 190 11.73 1.64 9.54
CA ASN A 190 12.10 0.60 8.58
C ASN A 190 11.68 1.01 7.15
N ASN A 191 10.79 0.24 6.55
CA ASN A 191 10.29 0.44 5.21
C ASN A 191 8.99 1.26 5.15
N VAL A 192 8.61 1.91 6.25
CA VAL A 192 7.35 2.66 6.35
C VAL A 192 7.62 4.12 6.68
N LEU A 193 7.06 5.00 5.85
CA LEU A 193 7.02 6.44 6.07
C LEU A 193 5.63 6.83 6.62
N TYR A 194 5.62 7.50 7.76
CA TYR A 194 4.40 7.96 8.44
C TYR A 194 4.24 9.47 8.29
N PHE A 195 3.00 9.92 8.07
CA PHE A 195 2.59 11.31 8.07
C PHE A 195 1.47 11.52 9.09
N GLY A 196 1.68 12.41 10.06
CA GLY A 196 0.70 12.84 11.05
C GLY A 196 1.23 12.89 12.49
N LYS A 197 0.34 13.14 13.45
CA LYS A 197 0.66 13.50 14.86
C LYS A 197 1.36 12.41 15.69
N SER A 198 1.70 11.25 15.14
CA SER A 198 2.34 10.18 15.92
C SER A 198 3.24 9.29 15.08
N PRO A 199 4.47 8.99 15.57
CA PRO A 199 5.40 8.08 14.91
C PRO A 199 4.93 6.62 14.91
N ARG A 200 3.86 6.29 15.66
CA ARG A 200 3.29 4.93 15.72
C ARG A 200 2.00 4.78 14.90
N GLY A 201 1.63 5.79 14.10
CA GLY A 201 0.57 5.75 13.10
C GLY A 201 -0.88 5.63 13.59
N ARG A 202 -1.13 5.32 14.87
CA ARG A 202 -2.50 5.16 15.42
C ARG A 202 -3.12 6.46 15.94
N LYS A 203 -3.06 7.52 15.14
CA LYS A 203 -3.80 8.76 15.38
C LYS A 203 -4.70 9.03 14.18
N LEU A 204 -5.91 9.50 14.46
CA LEU A 204 -6.89 9.79 13.42
C LEU A 204 -6.28 10.70 12.36
N ASN A 205 -6.51 10.37 11.09
CA ASN A 205 -6.02 11.06 9.89
C ASN A 205 -4.50 10.94 9.64
N CYS A 206 -3.81 10.03 10.32
CA CYS A 206 -2.46 9.62 9.94
C CYS A 206 -2.47 8.83 8.63
N VAL A 207 -1.41 8.99 7.84
CA VAL A 207 -1.14 8.24 6.62
C VAL A 207 0.16 7.46 6.81
N LYS A 208 0.24 6.25 6.29
CA LYS A 208 1.51 5.53 6.17
C LYS A 208 1.71 5.03 4.75
N ALA A 209 2.95 5.06 4.27
CA ALA A 209 3.37 4.50 3.00
C ALA A 209 4.48 3.47 3.26
N GLY A 210 4.20 2.20 3.00
CA GLY A 210 5.15 1.09 3.08
C GLY A 210 5.75 0.79 1.71
N PHE A 211 7.04 0.42 1.69
CA PHE A 211 7.79 0.16 0.46
C PHE A 211 8.44 -1.23 0.49
N ALA A 212 8.32 -1.98 -0.60
CA ALA A 212 8.93 -3.30 -0.75
C ALA A 212 9.41 -3.51 -2.19
N ARG A 213 10.33 -4.45 -2.40
CA ARG A 213 10.91 -4.79 -3.71
C ARG A 213 11.08 -6.29 -3.91
#